data_AF-A0A505HJT3-F1
#
_entry.id   AF-A0A505HJT3-F1
#
_cell.length_a   1.000
_cell.length_b   1.000
_cell.length_c   1.000
_cell.angle_alpha   90.00
_cell.angle_beta   90.00
_cell.angle_gamma   90.00
#
_symmetry.space_group_name_H-M   'P 1'
#
loop_
_entity.id
_entity.type
_entity.pdbx_description
1 polymer ?
#
loop_
_entity_poly.entity_id
_entity_poly.type
_entity_poly.pdbx_seq_one_letter_code
_entity_poly.pdbx_strand_id
1 'polypeptide(L)'
;MAGGEATLRPVRWRGLPRRRTLLRVALVAVLLGLAAAVLQTPPSCQPGAPPAASTTPAGPPPDGPRALPAGAVGVPIRLAEPAALAVLRPGARVDLMVVPAGGSADPTLLAPRALVLDVVGAAGAVDGSSALYLALPPEQARRAVGLPEGSRFAVVVRG
;
A
#
# COMPACT_ATOMS: atom_id res chain seq x y z
N MET A 1 -53.38 43.22 52.66
CA MET A 1 -52.08 43.57 52.06
C MET A 1 -51.52 42.32 51.41
N ALA A 2 -51.55 42.26 50.08
CA ALA A 2 -51.04 41.13 49.29
C ALA A 2 -49.83 41.62 48.50
N GLY A 3 -48.74 40.86 48.54
CA GLY A 3 -47.49 41.22 47.85
C GLY A 3 -46.39 40.21 48.16
N GLY A 4 -46.59 38.96 47.75
CA GLY A 4 -45.55 37.94 47.76
C GLY A 4 -44.88 37.88 46.39
N GLU A 5 -43.77 38.58 46.23
CA GLU A 5 -42.90 38.49 45.04
C GLU A 5 -42.21 37.12 45.01
N ALA A 6 -42.76 36.19 44.22
CA ALA A 6 -42.07 34.96 43.87
C ALA A 6 -41.05 35.25 42.76
N THR A 7 -39.83 35.61 43.15
CA THR A 7 -38.67 35.73 42.24
C THR A 7 -38.44 34.42 41.49
N LEU A 8 -38.71 34.42 40.17
CA LEU A 8 -38.25 33.37 39.26
C LEU A 8 -36.73 33.51 39.09
N ARG A 9 -35.95 32.74 39.87
CA ARG A 9 -34.52 32.59 39.59
C ARG A 9 -34.34 31.78 38.31
N PRO A 10 -33.65 32.29 37.27
CA PRO A 10 -33.25 31.45 36.15
C PRO A 10 -32.19 30.46 36.65
N VAL A 11 -32.55 29.18 36.68
CA VAL A 11 -31.60 28.08 36.89
C VAL A 11 -30.64 28.09 35.69
N ARG A 12 -29.44 28.64 35.89
CA ARG A 12 -28.37 28.59 34.90
C ARG A 12 -27.88 27.16 34.77
N TRP A 13 -28.41 26.43 33.79
CA TRP A 13 -27.85 25.16 33.36
C TRP A 13 -26.44 25.40 32.82
N ARG A 14 -25.43 25.02 33.61
CA ARG A 14 -24.03 24.95 33.17
C ARG A 14 -23.94 23.87 32.09
N GLY A 15 -23.93 24.29 30.83
CA GLY A 15 -23.57 23.43 29.71
C GLY A 15 -22.17 22.86 29.93
N LEU A 16 -22.09 21.59 30.32
CA LEU A 16 -20.83 20.90 30.55
C LEU A 16 -20.09 20.70 29.21
N PRO A 17 -18.88 21.24 29.03
CA PRO A 17 -18.08 21.04 27.82
C PRO A 17 -17.66 19.58 27.61
N ARG A 18 -17.84 18.72 28.62
CA ARG A 18 -17.54 17.28 28.59
C ARG A 18 -18.37 16.49 27.59
N ARG A 19 -19.64 16.83 27.34
CA ARG A 19 -20.52 15.98 26.50
C ARG A 19 -20.07 15.94 25.05
N ARG A 20 -19.62 17.07 24.50
CA ARG A 20 -19.17 17.14 23.09
C ARG A 20 -17.86 16.41 22.88
N THR A 21 -16.94 16.49 23.85
CA THR A 21 -15.67 15.76 23.81
C THR A 21 -15.89 14.27 23.95
N LEU A 22 -16.77 13.84 24.87
CA LEU A 22 -17.13 12.42 25.03
C LEU A 22 -17.80 11.86 23.77
N LEU A 23 -18.70 12.62 23.13
CA LEU A 23 -19.30 12.21 21.85
C LEU A 23 -18.25 12.06 20.74
N ARG A 24 -17.28 12.98 20.66
CA ARG A 24 -16.20 12.88 19.68
C ARG A 24 -15.33 11.65 19.95
N VAL A 25 -14.96 11.39 21.21
CA VAL A 25 -14.16 10.21 21.59
C VAL A 25 -14.93 8.92 21.30
N ALA A 26 -16.21 8.85 21.64
CA ALA A 26 -17.06 7.69 21.35
C ALA A 26 -17.18 7.45 19.83
N LEU A 27 -17.39 8.51 19.05
CA LEU A 27 -17.48 8.42 17.58
C LEU A 27 -16.16 7.94 16.96
N VAL A 28 -15.03 8.45 17.43
CA VAL A 28 -13.70 8.00 16.99
C VAL A 28 -13.48 6.53 17.36
N ALA A 29 -13.84 6.12 18.59
CA ALA A 29 -13.73 4.72 19.02
C ALA A 29 -14.60 3.78 18.17
N VAL A 30 -15.83 4.18 17.83
CA VAL A 30 -16.71 3.39 16.95
C VAL A 30 -16.14 3.29 15.53
N LEU A 31 -15.65 4.39 14.96
CA LEU A 31 -15.02 4.37 13.63
C LEU A 31 -13.78 3.49 13.59
N LEU A 32 -12.93 3.56 14.61
CA LEU A 32 -11.75 2.70 14.73
C LEU A 32 -12.13 1.24 14.91
N GLY A 33 -13.17 0.94 15.70
CA GLY A 33 -13.69 -0.41 15.87
C GLY A 33 -14.24 -1.00 14.56
N LEU A 34 -14.98 -0.20 13.79
CA LEU A 34 -15.48 -0.60 12.47
C LEU A 34 -14.34 -0.82 11.47
N ALA A 35 -13.35 0.07 11.43
CA ALA A 35 -12.19 -0.08 10.57
C ALA A 35 -11.40 -1.36 10.91
N ALA A 36 -11.16 -1.62 12.20
CA ALA A 36 -10.51 -2.83 12.66
C ALA A 36 -11.32 -4.08 12.28
N ALA A 37 -12.65 -4.06 12.46
CA ALA A 37 -13.51 -5.17 12.09
C ALA A 37 -13.44 -5.47 10.58
N VAL A 38 -13.44 -4.45 9.72
CA VAL A 38 -13.29 -4.63 8.26
C VAL A 38 -11.93 -5.23 7.92
N LEU A 39 -10.86 -4.70 8.51
CA LEU A 39 -9.49 -5.19 8.31
C LEU A 39 -9.29 -6.62 8.85
N GLN A 40 -10.05 -7.01 9.87
CA GLN A 40 -9.98 -8.29 10.56
C GLN A 40 -11.12 -9.23 10.18
N THR A 41 -11.82 -9.00 9.06
CA THR A 41 -12.76 -9.99 8.54
C THR A 41 -11.95 -11.03 7.77
N PRO A 42 -11.53 -12.18 8.36
CA PRO A 42 -11.07 -13.28 7.56
C PRO A 42 -12.25 -13.75 6.70
N PRO A 43 -12.03 -14.16 5.44
CA PRO A 43 -13.10 -14.80 4.67
C PRO A 43 -13.55 -16.03 5.45
N SER A 44 -14.78 -15.98 5.96
CA SER A 44 -15.38 -17.07 6.72
C SER A 44 -15.33 -18.34 5.88
N CYS A 45 -14.55 -19.32 6.32
CA CYS A 45 -14.57 -20.68 5.81
C CYS A 45 -16.02 -21.18 5.80
N GLN A 46 -16.55 -21.44 4.61
CA GLN A 46 -17.81 -22.15 4.43
C GLN A 46 -17.46 -23.62 4.13
N PRO A 47 -17.79 -24.58 5.02
CA PRO A 47 -17.60 -26.00 4.73
C PRO A 47 -18.87 -26.56 4.06
N GLY A 48 -18.76 -27.06 2.83
CA GLY A 48 -19.91 -27.72 2.18
C GLY A 48 -19.75 -28.14 0.72
N ALA A 49 -19.06 -29.27 0.50
CA ALA A 49 -19.28 -30.33 -0.53
C ALA A 49 -19.03 -30.09 -2.05
N PRO A 50 -18.71 -31.17 -2.84
CA PRO A 50 -17.98 -31.12 -4.12
C PRO A 50 -18.83 -31.58 -5.35
N PRO A 51 -18.23 -31.95 -6.51
CA PRO A 51 -17.74 -31.09 -7.58
C PRO A 51 -18.60 -31.18 -8.86
N ALA A 52 -18.66 -30.11 -9.66
CA ALA A 52 -19.14 -30.20 -11.04
C ALA A 52 -18.34 -29.28 -11.96
N ALA A 53 -17.99 -29.85 -13.11
CA ALA A 53 -17.03 -29.37 -14.07
C ALA A 53 -17.46 -28.14 -14.88
N SER A 54 -16.44 -27.54 -15.51
CA SER A 54 -16.44 -26.84 -16.81
C SER A 54 -16.37 -25.31 -16.79
N THR A 55 -15.14 -24.84 -17.06
CA THR A 55 -14.78 -23.72 -17.97
C THR A 55 -15.44 -22.36 -17.75
N THR A 56 -14.76 -21.52 -16.95
CA THR A 56 -14.51 -20.09 -17.26
C THR A 56 -13.32 -19.64 -16.40
N PRO A 57 -12.22 -19.06 -16.94
CA PRO A 57 -11.23 -18.41 -16.08
C PRO A 57 -11.77 -17.03 -15.71
N ALA A 58 -12.77 -16.98 -14.83
CA ALA A 58 -13.03 -15.80 -14.02
C ALA A 58 -12.05 -15.88 -12.84
N GLY A 59 -10.79 -15.54 -13.11
CA GLY A 59 -9.75 -15.53 -12.08
C GLY A 59 -10.10 -14.50 -11.00
N PRO A 60 -10.00 -14.84 -9.71
CA PRO A 60 -10.09 -13.85 -8.64
C PRO A 60 -9.01 -12.77 -8.83
N PRO A 61 -9.23 -11.52 -8.38
CA PRO A 61 -8.21 -10.49 -8.46
C PRO A 61 -6.95 -10.97 -7.74
N PRO A 62 -5.76 -10.80 -8.33
CA PRO A 62 -4.52 -11.23 -7.70
C PRO A 62 -4.13 -10.23 -6.60
N ASP A 63 -4.84 -10.24 -5.48
CA ASP A 63 -4.48 -9.47 -4.28
C ASP A 63 -3.51 -10.26 -3.38
N GLY A 64 -2.63 -11.05 -4.01
CA GLY A 64 -1.54 -11.78 -3.36
C GLY A 64 -0.24 -11.61 -4.14
N PRO A 65 0.94 -11.72 -3.48
CA PRO A 65 2.23 -11.56 -4.14
C PRO A 65 2.32 -12.48 -5.34
N ARG A 66 2.60 -11.90 -6.52
CA ARG A 66 2.55 -12.65 -7.77
C ARG A 66 3.60 -13.75 -7.77
N ALA A 67 3.22 -14.93 -8.27
CA ALA A 67 4.14 -16.04 -8.38
C ALA A 67 5.38 -15.67 -9.21
N LEU A 68 6.55 -16.04 -8.70
CA LEU A 68 7.83 -15.83 -9.37
C LEU A 68 7.90 -16.74 -10.61
N PRO A 69 8.18 -16.20 -11.81
CA PRO A 69 8.37 -17.02 -13.00
C PRO A 69 9.52 -18.02 -12.83
N ALA A 70 9.38 -19.20 -13.42
CA ALA A 70 10.43 -20.21 -13.41
C ALA A 70 11.74 -19.65 -13.98
N GLY A 71 12.85 -19.90 -13.29
CA GLY A 71 14.18 -19.41 -13.68
C GLY A 71 14.44 -17.92 -13.43
N ALA A 72 13.49 -17.19 -12.84
CA ALA A 72 13.70 -15.80 -12.39
C ALA A 72 14.02 -15.73 -10.90
N VAL A 73 14.57 -14.60 -10.47
CA VAL A 73 14.85 -14.25 -9.07
C VAL A 73 14.08 -12.98 -8.73
N GLY A 74 13.41 -12.96 -7.58
CA GLY A 74 12.76 -11.75 -7.05
C GLY A 74 13.78 -10.81 -6.44
N VAL A 75 13.84 -9.57 -6.91
CA VAL A 75 14.82 -8.56 -6.47
C VAL A 75 14.10 -7.29 -6.01
N PRO A 76 14.34 -6.82 -4.76
CA PRO A 76 13.85 -5.53 -4.32
C PRO A 76 14.73 -4.41 -4.89
N ILE A 77 14.10 -3.46 -5.59
CA ILE A 77 14.76 -2.30 -6.17
C ILE A 77 14.22 -1.03 -5.51
N ARG A 78 15.13 -0.21 -4.99
CA ARG A 78 14.79 1.15 -4.53
C ARG A 78 14.93 2.10 -5.70
N LEU A 79 13.83 2.72 -6.09
CA LEU A 79 13.84 3.72 -7.15
C LEU A 79 14.40 5.02 -6.61
N ALA A 80 15.11 5.75 -7.47
CA ALA A 80 15.55 7.11 -7.16
C ALA A 80 14.35 8.07 -7.05
N GLU A 81 13.30 7.81 -7.83
CA GLU A 81 12.05 8.54 -7.79
C GLU A 81 10.93 7.65 -7.21
N PRO A 82 10.57 7.80 -5.93
CA PRO A 82 9.56 6.96 -5.29
C PRO A 82 8.14 7.24 -5.83
N ALA A 83 7.85 8.43 -6.37
CA ALA A 83 6.53 8.72 -6.94
C ALA A 83 6.20 7.85 -8.16
N ALA A 84 7.22 7.32 -8.85
CA ALA A 84 7.03 6.39 -9.97
C ALA A 84 6.34 5.08 -9.55
N LEU A 85 6.38 4.71 -8.26
CA LEU A 85 5.68 3.52 -7.77
C LEU A 85 4.15 3.66 -7.84
N ALA A 86 3.62 4.88 -7.79
CA ALA A 86 2.18 5.13 -7.83
C ALA A 86 1.53 4.74 -9.18
N VAL A 87 2.30 4.73 -10.27
CA VAL A 87 1.81 4.36 -11.60
C VAL A 87 2.06 2.90 -11.96
N LEU A 88 2.85 2.19 -11.15
CA LEU A 88 3.17 0.78 -11.39
C LEU A 88 2.10 -0.12 -10.79
N ARG A 89 1.86 -1.23 -11.49
CA ARG A 89 0.96 -2.29 -11.04
C ARG A 89 1.72 -3.61 -11.01
N PRO A 90 1.47 -4.47 -10.01
CA PRO A 90 1.85 -5.87 -10.10
C PRO A 90 1.39 -6.46 -11.43
N GLY A 91 2.31 -7.11 -12.12
CA GLY A 91 2.08 -7.68 -13.44
C GLY A 91 2.49 -6.82 -14.63
N ALA A 92 2.78 -5.54 -14.43
CA ALA A 92 3.36 -4.68 -15.46
C ALA A 92 4.75 -5.16 -15.88
N ARG A 93 5.17 -4.75 -17.08
CA ARG A 93 6.50 -4.98 -17.62
C ARG A 93 7.20 -3.63 -17.78
N VAL A 94 8.39 -3.51 -17.22
CA VAL A 94 9.15 -2.25 -17.21
C VAL A 94 10.57 -2.47 -17.68
N ASP A 95 11.18 -1.45 -18.24
CA ASP A 95 12.61 -1.43 -18.48
C ASP A 95 13.30 -0.82 -17.26
N LEU A 96 14.20 -1.58 -16.64
CA LEU A 96 15.00 -1.12 -15.50
C LEU A 96 16.26 -0.45 -16.01
N MET A 97 16.43 0.80 -15.61
CA MET A 97 17.56 1.65 -15.96
C MET A 97 18.42 1.91 -14.72
N VAL A 98 19.73 2.03 -14.92
CA VAL A 98 20.68 2.47 -13.89
C VAL A 98 21.36 3.76 -14.33
N VAL A 99 21.41 4.73 -13.42
CA VAL A 99 22.27 5.91 -13.52
C VAL A 99 23.45 5.66 -12.58
N PRO A 100 24.67 5.47 -13.12
CA PRO A 100 25.84 5.15 -12.32
C PRO A 100 26.20 6.31 -11.38
N ALA A 101 26.82 5.97 -10.24
CA ALA A 101 27.41 6.96 -9.35
C ALA A 101 28.53 7.73 -10.08
N GLY A 102 28.67 9.03 -9.84
CA GLY A 102 29.79 9.83 -10.36
C GLY A 102 29.50 10.73 -11.57
N GLY A 103 28.24 10.99 -11.92
CA GLY A 103 27.87 12.19 -12.68
C GLY A 103 27.69 12.03 -14.20
N SER A 104 27.88 10.84 -14.77
CA SER A 104 27.32 10.58 -16.10
C SER A 104 25.80 10.45 -15.97
N ALA A 105 25.07 11.38 -16.60
CA ALA A 105 23.62 11.40 -16.57
C ALA A 105 22.97 10.33 -17.45
N ASP A 106 23.73 9.67 -18.33
CA ASP A 106 23.17 8.74 -19.30
C ASP A 106 22.72 7.44 -18.63
N PRO A 107 21.40 7.17 -18.62
CA PRO A 107 20.87 5.95 -18.02
C PRO A 107 21.20 4.75 -18.90
N THR A 108 21.74 3.70 -18.28
CA THR A 108 22.04 2.43 -18.95
C THR A 108 20.92 1.44 -18.69
N LEU A 109 20.47 0.74 -19.74
CA LEU A 109 19.48 -0.32 -19.63
C LEU A 109 20.08 -1.56 -18.95
N LEU A 110 19.54 -1.90 -17.78
CA LEU A 110 20.00 -3.03 -16.98
C LEU A 110 19.19 -4.30 -17.25
N ALA A 111 17.86 -4.15 -17.29
CA ALA A 111 16.93 -5.25 -17.53
C ALA A 111 15.74 -4.80 -18.40
N PRO A 112 15.65 -5.26 -19.66
CA PRO A 112 14.49 -5.01 -20.49
C PRO A 112 13.29 -5.86 -20.02
N ARG A 113 12.09 -5.27 -20.03
CA ARG A 113 10.81 -5.95 -19.75
C ARG A 113 10.79 -6.79 -18.47
N ALA A 114 11.44 -6.30 -17.42
CA ALA A 114 11.36 -6.88 -16.08
C ALA A 114 9.90 -6.92 -15.62
N LEU A 115 9.49 -8.06 -15.05
CA LEU A 115 8.13 -8.22 -14.53
C LEU A 115 8.05 -7.64 -13.13
N VAL A 116 7.07 -6.76 -12.90
CA VAL A 116 6.73 -6.30 -11.57
C VAL A 116 5.98 -7.41 -10.83
N LEU A 117 6.57 -7.92 -9.75
CA LEU A 117 5.97 -8.90 -8.87
C LEU A 117 5.07 -8.24 -7.83
N ASP A 118 5.58 -7.17 -7.22
CA ASP A 118 4.89 -6.43 -6.19
C ASP A 118 5.46 -5.00 -6.05
N VAL A 119 4.69 -4.11 -5.46
CA VAL A 119 5.06 -2.72 -5.16
C VAL A 119 4.86 -2.48 -3.67
N VAL A 120 5.95 -2.52 -2.90
CA VAL A 120 5.90 -2.35 -1.45
C VAL A 120 6.08 -0.88 -1.08
N GLY A 121 5.21 -0.39 -0.21
CA GLY A 121 5.26 0.99 0.30
C GLY A 121 4.55 2.04 -0.56
N ALA A 122 3.78 1.64 -1.58
CA ALA A 122 2.89 2.54 -2.31
C ALA A 122 1.74 3.10 -1.44
N ALA A 123 1.41 2.44 -0.34
CA ALA A 123 0.41 2.88 0.64
C ALA A 123 1.02 2.95 2.06
N GLY A 124 1.43 4.15 2.48
CA GLY A 124 1.62 4.48 3.91
C GLY A 124 2.79 3.81 4.64
N ALA A 125 3.85 3.38 3.96
CA ALA A 125 5.05 2.89 4.64
C ALA A 125 5.71 4.02 5.44
N VAL A 126 5.66 3.90 6.78
CA VAL A 126 6.05 4.91 7.76
C VAL A 126 7.56 5.27 7.70
N ASP A 127 8.37 4.39 7.13
CA ASP A 127 9.84 4.48 7.16
C ASP A 127 10.47 4.91 5.83
N GLY A 128 9.67 5.32 4.83
CA GLY A 128 10.18 5.68 3.50
C GLY A 128 10.88 4.53 2.75
N SER A 129 10.78 3.29 3.26
CA SER A 129 11.31 2.10 2.62
C SER A 129 10.34 1.53 1.60
N SER A 130 10.15 2.29 0.52
CA SER A 130 9.43 1.83 -0.66
C SER A 130 10.36 1.05 -1.58
N ALA A 131 9.92 -0.11 -2.05
CA ALA A 131 10.69 -0.98 -2.94
C ALA A 131 9.80 -1.60 -4.01
N LEU A 132 10.32 -1.65 -5.22
CA LEU A 132 9.74 -2.36 -6.35
C LEU A 132 10.31 -3.77 -6.40
N TYR A 133 9.47 -4.79 -6.31
CA TYR A 133 9.92 -6.18 -6.45
C TYR A 133 9.82 -6.60 -7.90
N LEU A 134 10.97 -6.94 -8.50
CA LEU A 134 11.07 -7.35 -9.90
C LEU A 134 11.48 -8.81 -10.02
N ALA A 135 10.90 -9.53 -10.98
CA ALA A 135 11.45 -10.80 -11.44
C ALA A 135 12.51 -10.53 -12.51
N LEU A 136 13.75 -10.87 -12.19
CA LEU A 136 14.91 -10.71 -13.06
C LEU A 136 15.56 -12.07 -13.36
N PRO A 137 16.13 -12.26 -14.56
CA PRO A 137 17.11 -13.32 -14.81
C PRO A 137 18.27 -13.26 -13.80
N PRO A 138 18.85 -14.40 -13.38
CA PRO A 138 19.89 -14.45 -12.36
C PRO A 138 21.09 -13.52 -12.64
N GLU A 139 21.53 -13.44 -13.90
CA GLU A 139 22.65 -12.56 -14.28
C GLU A 139 22.29 -11.06 -14.20
N GLN A 140 21.04 -10.70 -14.48
CA GLN A 140 20.56 -9.33 -14.31
C GLN A 140 20.39 -8.99 -12.82
N ALA A 141 19.90 -9.93 -12.02
CA ALA A 141 19.80 -9.78 -10.57
C ALA A 141 21.17 -9.53 -9.93
N ARG A 142 22.18 -10.33 -10.29
CA ARG A 142 23.57 -10.14 -9.82
C ARG A 142 24.11 -8.76 -10.16
N ARG A 143 23.87 -8.29 -11.39
CA ARG A 143 24.27 -6.93 -11.79
C ARG A 143 23.52 -5.86 -11.03
N ALA A 144 22.22 -6.03 -10.78
CA ALA A 144 21.42 -5.06 -10.02
C ALA A 144 21.91 -4.90 -8.58
N VAL A 145 22.27 -6.01 -7.91
CA VAL A 145 22.73 -5.97 -6.51
C VAL A 145 24.22 -5.63 -6.37
N GLY A 146 25.02 -5.86 -7.41
CA GLY A 146 26.46 -5.60 -7.42
C GLY A 146 26.85 -4.18 -7.85
N LEU A 147 25.89 -3.26 -7.94
CA LEU A 147 26.15 -1.88 -8.33
C LEU A 147 26.85 -1.10 -7.20
N PRO A 148 27.75 -0.15 -7.54
CA PRO A 148 28.38 0.71 -6.55
C PRO A 148 27.36 1.51 -5.73
N GLU A 149 27.70 1.79 -4.48
CA GLU A 149 26.94 2.69 -3.64
C GLU A 149 26.73 4.05 -4.33
N GLY A 150 25.52 4.61 -4.19
CA GLY A 150 25.13 5.85 -4.87
C GLY A 150 24.62 5.69 -6.31
N SER A 151 24.62 4.46 -6.86
CA SER A 151 23.91 4.17 -8.11
C SER A 151 22.40 4.34 -7.92
N ARG A 152 21.74 4.93 -8.91
CA ARG A 152 20.32 5.28 -8.86
C ARG A 152 19.54 4.49 -9.89
N PHE A 153 18.42 3.91 -9.51
CA PHE A 153 17.54 3.17 -10.42
C PHE A 153 16.37 4.01 -10.90
N ALA A 154 16.04 3.87 -12.17
CA ALA A 154 14.84 4.42 -12.79
C ALA A 154 14.12 3.32 -13.58
N VAL A 155 12.84 3.52 -13.86
CA VAL A 155 12.04 2.59 -14.65
C VAL A 155 11.33 3.31 -15.77
N VAL A 156 11.25 2.66 -16.93
CA VAL A 156 10.45 3.13 -18.06
C VAL A 156 9.29 2.16 -18.26
N VAL A 157 8.07 2.69 -18.29
CA VAL A 157 6.85 1.93 -18.58
C VAL A 157 6.55 2.06 -20.07
N ARG A 158 6.41 0.93 -20.77
CA ARG A 158 5.95 0.91 -22.15
C ARG A 158 4.45 0.56 -22.18
N GLY A 159 3.66 1.40 -22.85
CA GLY A 159 2.23 1.17 -23.13
C GLY A 159 2.02 0.20 -24.27
#